data_AF-A0A2P6TQL6-F1
#
_entry.id   AF-A0A2P6TQL6-F1
#
_cell.length_a   1.000
_cell.length_b   1.000
_cell.length_c   1.000
_cell.angle_alpha   90.00
_cell.angle_beta   90.00
_cell.angle_gamma   90.00
#
_symmetry.space_group_name_H-M   'P 1'
#
loop_
_entity.id
_entity.type
_entity.pdbx_description
1 polymer ?
#
loop_
_entity_poly.entity_id
_entity_poly.type
_entity_poly.pdbx_seq_one_letter_code
_entity_poly.pdbx_strand_id
1 'polypeptide(L)'
;MAGTKAAAALLGFVALQIIFNITIPAVTSVQLNPGGGLCYLNLLKGSVCDFVYVTSGFGFLFSLVLLAPAISTLRGGQDRFLEAIFGSLSLFGAFWWMVLAITITIRGGQATDAGYEGTTARNAVIGLSWIEAVLFFFSFLAVVYDRIAFRRYRAKMARSRSLLDLEQRTEFKQHYAATQVLGSTPLA
;
A
#
# COMPACT_ATOMS: atom_id res chain seq x y z
N MET A 1 4.11 2.65 18.45
CA MET A 1 5.02 1.68 17.78
C MET A 1 4.40 0.93 16.60
N ALA A 2 3.07 0.73 16.50
CA ALA A 2 2.50 -0.03 15.37
C ALA A 2 2.60 0.71 14.03
N GLY A 3 2.34 2.03 14.01
CA GLY A 3 2.35 2.81 12.76
C GLY A 3 3.73 2.94 12.09
N THR A 4 4.81 3.02 12.87
CA THR A 4 6.18 3.08 12.31
C THR A 4 6.58 1.77 11.62
N LYS A 5 6.11 0.61 12.12
CA LYS A 5 6.36 -0.69 11.48
C LYS A 5 5.58 -0.83 10.16
N ALA A 6 4.32 -0.42 10.15
CA ALA A 6 3.48 -0.45 8.95
C ALA A 6 4.01 0.50 7.85
N ALA A 7 4.43 1.71 8.24
CA ALA A 7 5.03 2.67 7.31
C ALA A 7 6.37 2.18 6.75
N ALA A 8 7.23 1.56 7.55
CA ALA A 8 8.48 0.96 7.07
C ALA A 8 8.24 -0.20 6.10
N ALA A 9 7.28 -1.08 6.40
CA ALA A 9 6.89 -2.16 5.48
C ALA A 9 6.33 -1.62 4.16
N LEU A 10 5.44 -0.61 4.23
CA LEU A 10 4.90 0.06 3.05
C LEU A 10 6.01 0.67 2.19
N LEU A 11 7.02 1.30 2.80
CA LEU A 11 8.17 1.85 2.08
C LEU A 11 8.98 0.76 1.36
N GLY A 12 9.17 -0.39 1.99
CA GLY A 12 9.80 -1.56 1.36
C GLY A 12 9.02 -2.06 0.14
N PHE A 13 7.70 -2.17 0.26
CA PHE A 13 6.83 -2.57 -0.86
C PHE A 13 6.86 -1.55 -2.00
N VAL A 14 6.76 -0.27 -1.70
CA VAL A 14 6.81 0.81 -2.70
C VAL A 14 8.15 0.86 -3.42
N ALA A 15 9.27 0.66 -2.71
CA ALA A 15 10.59 0.61 -3.33
C ALA A 15 10.70 -0.55 -4.34
N LEU A 16 10.19 -1.74 -3.98
CA LEU A 16 10.14 -2.88 -4.88
C LEU A 16 9.23 -2.63 -6.09
N GLN A 17 8.06 -2.04 -5.88
CA GLN A 17 7.17 -1.66 -6.98
C GLN A 17 7.87 -0.73 -7.97
N ILE A 18 8.59 0.30 -7.49
CA ILE A 18 9.34 1.20 -8.37
C ILE A 18 10.37 0.43 -9.21
N ILE A 19 11.12 -0.49 -8.59
CA ILE A 19 12.11 -1.31 -9.30
C ILE A 19 11.44 -2.14 -10.38
N PHE A 20 10.31 -2.79 -10.10
CA PHE A 20 9.60 -3.63 -11.06
C PHE A 20 8.90 -2.83 -12.16
N ASN A 21 8.33 -1.66 -11.85
CA ASN A 21 7.77 -0.74 -12.85
C ASN A 21 8.83 -0.23 -13.85
N ILE A 22 10.12 -0.26 -13.51
CA ILE A 22 11.23 0.05 -14.43
C ILE A 22 11.73 -1.23 -15.13
N THR A 23 11.83 -2.33 -14.39
CA THR A 23 12.42 -3.58 -14.89
C THR A 23 11.52 -4.26 -15.92
N ILE A 24 10.21 -4.32 -15.69
CA ILE A 24 9.23 -4.92 -16.60
C ILE A 24 9.30 -4.29 -18.00
N PRO A 25 9.19 -2.95 -18.16
CA PRO A 25 9.29 -2.33 -19.48
C PRO A 25 10.69 -2.45 -20.09
N ALA A 26 11.76 -2.46 -19.28
CA ALA A 26 13.10 -2.69 -19.79
C ALA A 26 13.22 -4.10 -20.43
N VAL A 27 12.72 -5.13 -19.75
CA VAL A 27 12.73 -6.52 -20.25
C VAL A 27 11.81 -6.69 -21.46
N THR A 28 10.64 -6.02 -21.50
CA THR A 28 9.75 -6.09 -22.67
C THR A 28 10.24 -5.28 -23.86
N SER A 29 11.07 -4.25 -23.64
CA SER A 29 11.62 -3.40 -24.71
C SER A 29 12.75 -4.02 -25.52
N VAL A 30 13.34 -5.12 -25.04
CA VAL A 30 14.37 -5.85 -25.78
C VAL A 30 13.73 -6.41 -27.06
N GLN A 31 14.18 -5.94 -28.22
CA GLN A 31 13.61 -6.31 -29.52
C GLN A 31 14.06 -7.72 -29.93
N LEU A 32 13.14 -8.48 -30.55
CA LEU A 32 13.44 -9.78 -31.19
C LEU A 32 14.32 -9.64 -32.43
N ASN A 33 14.33 -8.48 -33.09
CA ASN A 33 15.10 -8.25 -34.31
C ASN A 33 15.43 -6.75 -34.47
N PRO A 34 16.68 -6.35 -34.71
CA PRO A 34 17.08 -4.95 -34.86
C PRO A 34 16.47 -4.22 -36.09
N GLY A 35 15.63 -4.89 -36.87
CA GLY A 35 14.87 -4.31 -37.99
C GLY A 35 13.35 -4.53 -37.94
N GLY A 36 12.83 -5.21 -36.90
CA GLY A 36 11.40 -5.53 -36.78
C GLY A 36 10.84 -4.97 -35.48
N GLY A 37 9.90 -4.02 -35.56
CA GLY A 37 9.27 -3.37 -34.41
C GLY A 37 8.36 -4.26 -33.54
N LEU A 38 8.62 -5.57 -33.49
CA LEU A 38 7.84 -6.55 -32.73
C LEU A 38 8.56 -6.88 -31.42
N CYS A 39 7.92 -6.53 -30.30
CA CYS A 39 8.31 -6.91 -28.95
C CYS A 39 7.92 -8.38 -28.68
N TYR A 40 8.62 -9.07 -27.76
CA TYR A 40 8.46 -10.52 -27.49
C TYR A 40 7.03 -10.98 -27.17
N LEU A 41 6.15 -10.07 -26.78
CA LEU A 41 4.76 -10.35 -26.42
C LEU A 41 3.76 -10.09 -27.56
N ASN A 42 4.24 -9.62 -28.73
CA ASN A 42 3.36 -9.21 -29.79
C ASN A 42 3.11 -10.30 -30.83
N LEU A 43 1.88 -10.82 -30.87
CA LEU A 43 1.44 -11.86 -31.80
C LEU A 43 0.79 -11.31 -33.09
N LEU A 44 0.34 -10.06 -33.09
CA LEU A 44 -0.42 -9.41 -34.18
C LEU A 44 -0.03 -7.92 -34.29
N LYS A 45 -0.50 -7.19 -35.30
CA LYS A 45 -0.46 -5.71 -35.30
C LYS A 45 -1.39 -5.18 -34.19
N GLY A 46 -0.89 -5.08 -32.96
CA GLY A 46 -1.60 -4.59 -31.79
C GLY A 46 -0.68 -4.46 -30.58
N SER A 47 -0.96 -3.54 -29.67
CA SER A 47 0.05 -3.02 -28.75
C SER A 47 0.05 -3.65 -27.35
N VAL A 48 0.22 -4.97 -27.26
CA VAL A 48 0.41 -5.62 -25.94
C VAL A 48 1.56 -4.95 -25.17
N CYS A 49 2.61 -4.55 -25.90
CA CYS A 49 3.75 -3.87 -25.30
C CYS A 49 3.44 -2.41 -24.95
N ASP A 50 2.64 -1.67 -25.72
CA ASP A 50 2.18 -0.34 -25.27
C ASP A 50 1.28 -0.45 -24.05
N PHE A 51 0.44 -1.49 -23.97
CA PHE A 51 -0.37 -1.74 -22.78
C PHE A 51 0.48 -2.01 -21.54
N VAL A 52 1.58 -2.77 -21.69
CA VAL A 52 2.58 -2.94 -20.62
C VAL A 52 3.23 -1.60 -20.27
N TYR A 53 3.69 -0.81 -21.25
CA TYR A 53 4.32 0.49 -20.99
C TYR A 53 3.40 1.48 -20.27
N VAL A 54 2.16 1.58 -20.73
CA VAL A 54 1.13 2.43 -20.11
C VAL A 54 0.86 1.95 -18.68
N THR A 55 0.71 0.63 -18.48
CA THR A 55 0.47 0.07 -17.15
C THR A 55 1.65 0.29 -16.21
N SER A 56 2.88 0.09 -16.67
CA SER A 56 4.09 0.39 -15.89
C SER A 56 4.22 1.87 -15.56
N GLY A 57 3.84 2.76 -16.47
CA GLY A 57 3.79 4.21 -16.22
C GLY A 57 2.79 4.57 -15.10
N PHE A 58 1.58 4.02 -15.15
CA PHE A 58 0.58 4.22 -14.10
C PHE A 58 1.01 3.58 -12.77
N GLY A 59 1.57 2.37 -12.81
CA GLY A 59 2.11 1.67 -11.63
C GLY A 59 3.20 2.50 -10.94
N PHE A 60 4.16 3.01 -11.72
CA PHE A 60 5.21 3.90 -11.21
C PHE A 60 4.63 5.16 -10.55
N LEU A 61 3.66 5.82 -11.20
CA LEU A 61 2.98 6.98 -10.64
C LEU A 61 2.28 6.64 -9.31
N PHE A 62 1.57 5.52 -9.24
CA PHE A 62 0.90 5.08 -8.02
C PHE A 62 1.89 4.79 -6.89
N SER A 63 3.02 4.14 -7.19
CA SER A 63 4.08 3.91 -6.21
C SER A 63 4.67 5.22 -5.69
N LEU A 64 4.90 6.22 -6.55
CA LEU A 64 5.36 7.54 -6.10
C LEU A 64 4.33 8.24 -5.20
N VAL A 65 3.04 8.16 -5.54
CA VAL A 65 1.97 8.72 -4.70
C VAL A 65 1.89 8.00 -3.34
N LEU A 66 2.13 6.69 -3.30
CA LEU A 66 2.19 5.91 -2.05
C LEU A 66 3.47 6.16 -1.24
N LEU A 67 4.56 6.60 -1.87
CA LEU A 67 5.82 6.91 -1.20
C LEU A 67 5.71 8.13 -0.27
N ALA A 68 5.06 9.19 -0.74
CA ALA A 68 4.90 10.44 0.00
C ALA A 68 4.29 10.28 1.41
N PRO A 69 3.13 9.59 1.58
CA PRO A 69 2.54 9.39 2.91
C PRO A 69 3.35 8.42 3.76
N ALA A 70 4.01 7.41 3.19
CA ALA A 70 4.88 6.51 3.95
C ALA A 70 6.03 7.28 4.61
N ILE A 71 6.69 8.17 3.85
CA ILE A 71 7.74 9.06 4.36
C ILE A 71 7.19 10.05 5.39
N SER A 72 6.03 10.66 5.11
CA SER A 72 5.39 11.61 6.03
C SER A 72 5.06 10.98 7.38
N THR A 73 4.54 9.75 7.38
CA THR A 73 4.22 8.99 8.61
C THR A 73 5.49 8.62 9.38
N LEU A 74 6.58 8.24 8.70
CA LEU A 74 7.85 7.98 9.38
C LEU A 74 8.47 9.23 10.01
N ARG A 75 8.34 10.40 9.36
CA ARG A 75 8.88 11.68 9.87
C ARG A 75 8.02 12.30 10.97
N GLY A 76 6.69 12.14 10.88
CA GLY A 76 5.72 12.80 11.76
C GLY A 76 5.48 12.11 13.11
N GLY A 77 6.06 10.93 13.34
CA GLY A 77 5.89 10.20 14.60
C GLY A 77 4.52 9.53 14.74
N GLN A 78 4.14 9.18 15.97
CA GLN A 78 3.00 8.28 16.25
C GLN A 78 1.61 8.88 15.98
N ASP A 79 1.53 10.19 15.70
CA ASP A 79 0.27 10.90 15.56
C ASP A 79 -0.22 11.01 14.11
N ARG A 80 0.62 10.63 13.13
CA ARG A 80 0.24 10.58 11.71
C ARG A 80 -0.15 9.16 11.30
N PHE A 81 -1.26 9.04 10.58
CA PHE A 81 -1.81 7.78 10.10
C PHE A 81 -1.89 7.76 8.58
N LEU A 82 -1.89 6.57 7.98
CA LEU A 82 -2.08 6.43 6.54
C LEU A 82 -3.56 6.68 6.17
N GLU A 83 -3.79 7.70 5.35
CA GLU A 83 -5.13 8.05 4.88
C GLU A 83 -5.81 6.92 4.09
N ALA A 84 -7.14 6.95 4.04
CA ALA A 84 -7.96 5.88 3.43
C ALA A 84 -7.66 5.73 1.94
N ILE A 85 -7.44 6.88 1.32
CA ILE A 85 -7.25 7.03 -0.11
C ILE A 85 -6.06 6.22 -0.60
N PHE A 86 -5.00 6.08 0.22
CA PHE A 86 -3.82 5.28 -0.13
C PHE A 86 -4.11 3.78 -0.12
N GLY A 87 -5.02 3.33 0.75
CA GLY A 87 -5.53 1.96 0.71
C GLY A 87 -6.31 1.68 -0.57
N SER A 88 -7.24 2.58 -0.93
CA SER A 88 -8.02 2.48 -2.17
C SER A 88 -7.12 2.52 -3.41
N LEU A 89 -6.11 3.39 -3.43
CA LEU A 89 -5.15 3.50 -4.53
C LEU A 89 -4.31 2.21 -4.67
N SER A 90 -3.84 1.66 -3.55
CA SER A 90 -3.09 0.40 -3.55
C SER A 90 -3.95 -0.75 -4.06
N LEU A 91 -5.22 -0.83 -3.65
CA LEU A 91 -6.14 -1.86 -4.11
C LEU A 91 -6.46 -1.72 -5.59
N PHE A 92 -6.65 -0.49 -6.07
CA PHE A 92 -6.82 -0.21 -7.50
C PHE A 92 -5.60 -0.64 -8.30
N GLY A 93 -4.39 -0.30 -7.84
CA GLY A 93 -3.14 -0.76 -8.44
C GLY A 93 -3.03 -2.28 -8.49
N ALA A 94 -3.40 -2.98 -7.41
CA ALA A 94 -3.39 -4.43 -7.34
C ALA A 94 -4.35 -5.05 -8.36
N PHE A 95 -5.57 -4.53 -8.45
CA PHE A 95 -6.57 -4.96 -9.43
C PHE A 95 -6.07 -4.72 -10.87
N TRP A 96 -5.52 -3.54 -11.14
CA TRP A 96 -5.02 -3.20 -12.46
C TRP A 96 -3.86 -4.10 -12.91
N TRP A 97 -2.89 -4.34 -12.02
CA TRP A 97 -1.79 -5.27 -12.28
C TRP A 97 -2.24 -6.72 -12.44
N MET A 98 -3.29 -7.14 -11.73
CA MET A 98 -3.88 -8.47 -11.91
C MET A 98 -4.49 -8.62 -13.30
N VAL A 99 -5.22 -7.61 -13.81
CA VAL A 99 -5.77 -7.61 -15.17
C VAL A 99 -4.65 -7.71 -16.21
N LEU A 100 -3.56 -6.94 -16.02
CA LEU A 100 -2.39 -7.05 -16.89
C LEU A 100 -1.78 -8.45 -16.85
N ALA A 101 -1.51 -8.99 -15.66
CA ALA A 101 -0.89 -10.30 -15.45
C ALA A 101 -1.69 -11.43 -16.12
N ILE A 102 -3.02 -11.43 -15.95
CA ILE A 102 -3.91 -12.38 -16.65
C ILE A 102 -3.78 -12.23 -18.16
N THR A 103 -3.84 -10.99 -18.66
CA THR A 103 -3.79 -10.68 -20.09
C THR A 103 -2.48 -11.20 -20.71
N ILE A 104 -1.33 -10.88 -20.13
CA ILE A 104 -0.03 -11.32 -20.64
C ILE A 104 0.20 -12.82 -20.44
N THR A 105 -0.42 -13.46 -19.43
CA THR A 105 -0.36 -14.92 -19.25
C THR A 105 -1.04 -15.62 -20.43
N ILE A 106 -2.26 -15.18 -20.77
CA ILE A 106 -3.02 -15.74 -21.90
C ILE A 106 -2.28 -15.51 -23.22
N ARG A 107 -1.82 -14.26 -23.46
CA ARG A 107 -1.09 -13.91 -24.69
C ARG A 107 0.27 -14.60 -24.78
N GLY A 108 0.99 -14.72 -23.67
CA GLY A 108 2.27 -15.43 -23.60
C GLY A 108 2.13 -16.93 -23.90
N GLY A 109 1.05 -17.56 -23.41
CA GLY A 109 0.71 -18.94 -23.74
C GLY A 109 0.48 -19.13 -25.24
N GLN A 110 -0.42 -18.32 -25.83
CA GLN A 110 -0.68 -18.32 -27.29
C GLN A 110 0.60 -18.16 -28.11
N ALA A 111 1.52 -17.31 -27.65
CA ALA A 111 2.77 -17.05 -28.34
C ALA A 111 3.78 -18.20 -28.20
N THR A 112 3.73 -18.93 -27.08
CA THR A 112 4.57 -20.11 -26.85
C THR A 112 4.06 -21.29 -27.68
N ASP A 113 2.75 -21.50 -27.71
CA ASP A 113 2.11 -22.56 -28.49
C ASP A 113 2.31 -22.37 -30.01
N ALA A 114 2.39 -21.12 -30.47
CA ALA A 114 2.71 -20.78 -31.86
C ALA A 114 4.21 -20.91 -32.20
N GLY A 115 5.07 -21.27 -31.24
CA GLY A 115 6.50 -21.52 -31.49
C GLY A 115 7.37 -20.27 -31.62
N TYR A 116 6.89 -19.09 -31.18
CA TYR A 116 7.73 -17.89 -31.18
C TYR A 116 8.86 -17.99 -30.16
N GLU A 117 10.03 -17.46 -30.51
CA GLU A 117 11.19 -17.42 -29.63
C GLU A 117 10.98 -16.51 -28.40
N GLY A 118 11.86 -16.66 -27.39
CA GLY A 118 11.84 -15.80 -26.19
C GLY A 118 10.88 -16.23 -25.07
N THR A 119 10.55 -17.52 -24.98
CA THR A 119 9.72 -18.10 -23.90
C THR A 119 10.20 -17.70 -22.50
N THR A 120 11.51 -17.71 -22.25
CA THR A 120 12.09 -17.33 -20.95
C THR A 120 11.78 -15.87 -20.59
N ALA A 121 11.94 -14.93 -21.53
CA ALA A 121 11.66 -13.51 -21.30
C ALA A 121 10.17 -13.27 -21.05
N ARG A 122 9.29 -13.92 -21.84
CA ARG A 122 7.83 -13.84 -21.62
C ARG A 122 7.44 -14.35 -20.24
N ASN A 123 7.95 -15.52 -19.83
CA ASN A 123 7.67 -16.09 -18.52
C ASN A 123 8.18 -15.20 -17.38
N ALA A 124 9.34 -14.55 -17.56
CA ALA A 124 9.84 -13.57 -16.58
C ALA A 124 8.90 -12.38 -16.44
N VAL A 125 8.42 -11.79 -17.55
CA VAL A 125 7.49 -10.66 -17.53
C VAL A 125 6.16 -11.05 -16.89
N ILE A 126 5.65 -12.24 -17.19
CA ILE A 126 4.45 -12.81 -16.56
C ILE A 126 4.65 -12.91 -15.04
N GLY A 127 5.75 -13.53 -14.60
CA GLY A 127 6.07 -13.69 -13.18
C GLY A 127 6.21 -12.35 -12.46
N LEU A 128 6.96 -11.40 -13.03
CA LEU A 128 7.15 -10.07 -12.46
C LEU A 128 5.82 -9.31 -12.32
N SER A 129 4.93 -9.43 -13.31
CA SER A 129 3.61 -8.76 -13.24
C SER A 129 2.71 -9.33 -12.14
N TRP A 130 2.78 -10.64 -11.89
CA TRP A 130 2.08 -11.26 -10.75
C TRP A 130 2.65 -10.81 -9.41
N ILE A 131 3.98 -10.73 -9.29
CA ILE A 131 4.63 -10.22 -8.08
C ILE A 131 4.20 -8.77 -7.83
N GLU A 132 4.13 -7.95 -8.87
CA GLU A 132 3.71 -6.55 -8.76
C GLU A 132 2.27 -6.41 -8.26
N ALA A 133 1.34 -7.22 -8.77
CA ALA A 133 -0.04 -7.28 -8.27
C ALA A 133 -0.08 -7.62 -6.77
N VAL A 134 0.75 -8.57 -6.34
CA VAL A 134 0.86 -8.98 -4.93
C VAL A 134 1.48 -7.87 -4.06
N LEU A 135 2.47 -7.13 -4.55
CA LEU A 135 3.07 -6.01 -3.82
C LEU A 135 2.07 -4.87 -3.59
N PHE A 136 1.25 -4.52 -4.59
CA PHE A 136 0.18 -3.55 -4.40
C PHE A 136 -0.87 -4.05 -3.40
N PHE A 137 -1.20 -5.34 -3.43
CA PHE A 137 -2.11 -5.93 -2.45
C PHE A 137 -1.54 -5.89 -1.01
N PHE A 138 -0.26 -6.19 -0.82
CA PHE A 138 0.39 -6.06 0.49
C PHE A 138 0.46 -4.61 0.97
N SER A 139 0.63 -3.65 0.05
CA SER A 139 0.57 -2.21 0.37
C SER A 139 -0.81 -1.83 0.90
N PHE A 140 -1.88 -2.35 0.29
CA PHE A 140 -3.24 -2.20 0.81
C PHE A 140 -3.39 -2.81 2.22
N LEU A 141 -2.91 -4.05 2.43
CA LEU A 141 -2.97 -4.70 3.74
C LEU A 141 -2.20 -3.92 4.82
N ALA A 142 -1.06 -3.32 4.48
CA ALA A 142 -0.30 -2.48 5.40
C ALA A 142 -1.11 -1.25 5.85
N VAL A 143 -1.82 -0.59 4.92
CA VAL A 143 -2.72 0.54 5.24
C VAL A 143 -3.89 0.10 6.11
N VAL A 144 -4.50 -1.05 5.81
CA VAL A 144 -5.59 -1.61 6.62
C VAL A 144 -5.12 -1.95 8.03
N TYR A 145 -3.95 -2.58 8.15
CA TYR A 145 -3.35 -2.93 9.44
C TYR A 145 -3.09 -1.68 10.29
N ASP A 146 -2.48 -0.64 9.72
CA ASP A 146 -2.23 0.64 10.40
C ASP A 146 -3.53 1.23 10.97
N ARG A 147 -4.60 1.23 10.17
CA ARG A 147 -5.92 1.73 10.58
C ARG A 147 -6.54 0.93 11.72
N ILE A 148 -6.48 -0.40 11.65
CA ILE A 148 -7.02 -1.26 12.70
C ILE A 148 -6.23 -1.06 14.00
N ALA A 149 -4.89 -1.00 13.91
CA ALA A 149 -4.03 -0.74 15.05
C ALA A 149 -4.33 0.63 15.69
N PHE A 150 -4.51 1.66 14.88
CA PHE A 150 -4.87 3.01 15.33
C PHE A 150 -6.24 3.06 16.01
N ARG A 151 -7.27 2.43 15.43
CA ARG A 151 -8.60 2.33 16.07
C ARG A 151 -8.53 1.67 17.44
N ARG A 152 -7.77 0.57 17.55
CA ARG A 152 -7.56 -0.14 18.83
C ARG A 152 -6.83 0.74 19.84
N TYR A 153 -5.81 1.47 19.41
CA TYR A 153 -5.09 2.41 20.27
C TYR A 153 -6.01 3.53 20.79
N ARG A 154 -6.81 4.14 19.90
CA ARG A 154 -7.76 5.20 20.27
C ARG A 154 -8.83 4.72 21.25
N ALA A 155 -9.36 3.51 21.05
CA ALA A 155 -10.33 2.90 21.97
C ALA A 155 -9.73 2.68 23.38
N LYS A 156 -8.46 2.24 23.46
CA LYS A 156 -7.75 2.09 24.74
C LYS A 156 -7.56 3.43 25.43
N MET A 157 -7.11 4.46 24.70
CA MET A 157 -6.92 5.80 25.28
C MET A 157 -8.22 6.45 25.74
N ALA A 158 -9.31 6.30 24.99
CA ALA A 158 -10.63 6.80 25.40
C ALA A 158 -11.08 6.14 26.72
N ARG A 159 -10.83 4.83 26.89
CA ARG A 159 -11.13 4.11 28.12
C ARG A 159 -10.29 4.58 29.30
N SER A 160 -8.98 4.74 29.11
CA SER A 160 -8.08 5.26 30.15
C SER A 160 -8.48 6.66 30.60
N ARG A 161 -8.84 7.56 29.67
CA ARG A 161 -9.32 8.90 30.01
C ARG A 161 -10.61 8.86 30.82
N SER A 162 -11.56 8.01 30.43
CA SER A 162 -12.81 7.85 31.20
C SER A 162 -12.59 7.32 32.62
N LEU A 163 -11.56 6.50 32.85
CA LEU A 163 -11.22 6.00 34.18
C LEU A 163 -10.58 7.10 35.03
N LEU A 164 -9.67 7.87 34.47
CA LEU A 164 -9.06 9.03 35.14
C LEU A 164 -10.12 10.08 35.51
N ASP A 165 -11.06 10.36 34.60
CA ASP A 165 -12.16 11.30 34.87
C ASP A 165 -13.07 10.79 36.00
N LEU A 166 -13.27 9.47 36.10
CA LEU A 166 -14.02 8.87 37.21
C LEU A 166 -13.27 8.97 38.54
N GLU A 167 -11.96 8.70 38.53
CA GLU A 167 -11.09 8.74 39.70
C GLU A 167 -11.00 10.16 40.28
N GLN A 168 -10.76 11.17 39.43
CA GLN A 168 -10.78 12.57 39.82
C GLN A 168 -12.13 13.01 40.39
N ARG A 169 -13.23 12.49 39.84
CA ARG A 169 -14.57 12.80 40.33
C ARG A 169 -14.85 12.15 41.69
N THR A 170 -14.30 10.97 41.96
CA THR A 170 -14.39 10.33 43.28
C THR A 170 -13.56 11.06 44.34
N GLU A 171 -12.34 11.46 44.02
CA GLU A 171 -11.49 12.25 44.94
C GLU A 171 -12.15 13.59 45.29
N PHE A 172 -12.71 14.28 44.29
CA PHE A 172 -13.43 15.53 44.52
C PHE A 172 -14.61 15.35 45.48
N LYS A 173 -15.40 14.28 45.32
CA LYS A 173 -16.53 13.98 46.22
C LYS A 173 -16.06 13.68 47.64
N GLN A 174 -14.96 12.97 47.82
CA GLN A 174 -14.41 12.69 49.15
C GLN A 174 -13.94 13.96 49.85
N HIS A 175 -13.24 14.85 49.14
CA HIS A 175 -12.84 16.14 49.68
C HIS A 175 -14.04 17.03 50.06
N TYR A 176 -15.08 17.06 49.23
CA TYR A 176 -16.29 17.84 49.50
C TYR A 176 -17.08 17.32 50.71
N ALA A 177 -17.15 15.99 50.88
CA ALA A 177 -17.79 15.39 52.04
C ALA A 177 -17.03 15.71 53.33
N ALA A 178 -15.69 15.66 53.30
CA ALA A 178 -14.84 15.99 54.45
C ALA A 178 -15.01 17.45 54.89
N THR A 179 -15.11 18.41 53.95
CA THR A 179 -15.31 19.83 54.29
C THR A 179 -16.70 20.12 54.84
N GLN A 180 -17.76 19.46 54.37
CA GLN A 180 -19.11 19.61 54.94
C GLN A 180 -19.22 19.14 56.40
N VAL A 181 -18.54 18.06 56.77
CA VAL A 181 -18.56 17.51 58.14
C VAL A 181 -17.86 18.44 59.13
N LEU A 182 -16.87 19.23 58.68
CA LEU A 182 -16.13 20.18 59.51
C LEU A 182 -16.89 21.49 59.77
N GLY A 183 -18.11 21.66 59.24
CA GLY A 183 -18.96 22.83 59.53
C GLY A 183 -18.43 24.16 58.99
N SER A 184 -17.33 24.16 58.23
CA SER A 184 -16.86 25.33 57.52
C SER A 184 -17.68 25.50 56.24
N THR A 185 -18.72 26.34 56.30
CA THR A 185 -19.29 26.92 55.09
C THR A 185 -18.17 27.65 54.34
N PRO A 186 -17.89 27.31 53.06
CA PRO A 186 -16.96 28.12 52.28
C PRO A 186 -17.55 29.52 52.17
N LEU A 187 -16.84 30.51 52.73
CA LEU A 187 -17.16 31.92 52.52
C LEU A 187 -16.99 32.18 51.01
N ALA A 188 -18.09 32.64 50.40
CA ALA A 188 -18.18 32.98 48.97
C ALA A 188 -17.25 34.15 48.60
#